data_AF-A0A526Y3C6-F1
#
_entry.id   AF-A0A526Y3C6-F1
#
_cell.length_a   1.000
_cell.length_b   1.000
_cell.length_c   1.000
_cell.angle_alpha   90.00
_cell.angle_beta   90.00
_cell.angle_gamma   90.00
#
_symmetry.space_group_name_H-M   'P 1'
#
loop_
_entity.id
_entity.type
_entity.pdbx_description
1 polymer ?
#
loop_
_entity_poly.entity_id
_entity_poly.type
_entity_poly.pdbx_seq_one_letter_code
_entity_poly.pdbx_strand_id
1 'polypeptide(L)' 'MRYAIYFTPRQDEPLARIAANWLGRDPFGAATRPVEAVGELSAAEVAFHTASARRYGFHATLKAPFRLASNETEAALRA' A
#
# COMPACT_ATOMS: atom_id res chain seq x y z
N MET A 1 13.47 17.27 -1.56
CA MET A 1 12.32 16.35 -1.55
C MET A 1 12.54 15.22 -2.55
N ARG A 2 12.03 14.01 -2.28
CA ARG A 2 11.94 12.91 -3.28
C ARG A 2 10.47 12.56 -3.46
N TYR A 3 10.07 12.24 -4.68
CA TYR A 3 8.71 11.87 -5.04
C TYR A 3 8.70 10.47 -5.62
N ALA A 4 7.57 9.77 -5.52
CA ALA A 4 7.34 8.48 -6.16
C ALA A 4 5.89 8.45 -6.66
N ILE A 5 5.64 7.70 -7.74
CA ILE A 5 4.31 7.56 -8.31
C ILE A 5 3.90 6.09 -8.19
N TYR A 6 2.79 5.87 -7.50
CA TYR A 6 2.22 4.56 -7.26
C TYR A 6 0.79 4.51 -7.79
N PHE A 7 0.38 3.36 -8.28
CA PHE A 7 -1.02 3.06 -8.53
C PHE A 7 -1.58 2.26 -7.36
N THR A 8 -2.76 2.63 -6.87
CA THR A 8 -3.53 1.85 -5.89
C THR A 8 -4.89 1.52 -6.50
N PRO A 9 -5.45 0.31 -6.23
CA PRO A 9 -6.84 0.04 -6.55
C PRO A 9 -7.76 1.04 -5.86
N ARG A 10 -8.91 1.33 -6.47
CA ARG A 10 -9.92 2.21 -5.87
C ARG A 10 -10.50 1.58 -4.61
N GLN A 11 -10.90 2.40 -3.64
CA GLN A 11 -11.45 1.94 -2.35
C GLN A 11 -12.69 1.02 -2.49
N ASP A 12 -13.51 1.25 -3.51
CA ASP A 12 -14.73 0.49 -3.80
C ASP A 12 -14.46 -0.85 -4.50
N GLU A 13 -13.25 -1.10 -4.98
CA GLU A 13 -12.91 -2.33 -5.69
C GLU A 13 -12.67 -3.52 -4.75
N PRO A 14 -13.04 -4.75 -5.17
CA PRO A 14 -12.79 -5.96 -4.39
C PRO A 14 -11.30 -6.18 -4.04
N LEU A 15 -10.39 -5.83 -4.96
CA LEU A 15 -8.96 -6.01 -4.76
C LEU A 15 -8.42 -5.17 -3.59
N ALA A 16 -8.90 -3.93 -3.42
CA ALA A 16 -8.54 -3.09 -2.28
C ALA A 16 -8.92 -3.76 -0.96
N ARG A 17 -10.15 -4.29 -0.86
CA ARG A 17 -10.64 -4.97 0.35
C ARG A 17 -9.88 -6.26 0.66
N ILE A 18 -9.60 -7.07 -0.35
CA ILE A 18 -8.83 -8.32 -0.17
C ILE A 18 -7.43 -7.99 0.34
N ALA A 19 -6.77 -7.01 -0.30
CA ALA A 19 -5.41 -6.66 0.06
C ALA A 19 -5.33 -5.98 1.45
N ALA A 20 -6.30 -5.13 1.80
CA ALA A 20 -6.37 -4.53 3.14
C ALA A 20 -6.52 -5.59 4.24
N ASN A 21 -7.38 -6.59 4.02
CA ASN A 21 -7.56 -7.70 4.95
C ASN A 21 -6.29 -8.55 5.09
N TRP A 22 -5.64 -8.86 3.97
CA TRP A 22 -4.39 -9.63 4.00
C TRP A 22 -3.25 -8.88 4.69
N LEU A 23 -3.10 -7.58 4.40
CA LEU A 23 -2.07 -6.75 5.02
C LEU A 23 -2.40 -6.38 6.47
N GLY A 24 -3.67 -6.47 6.90
CA GLY A 24 -4.12 -6.05 8.23
C GLY A 24 -4.17 -4.52 8.40
N ARG A 25 -4.31 -3.76 7.31
CA ARG A 25 -4.57 -2.31 7.31
C ARG A 25 -5.25 -1.88 6.03
N ASP A 26 -6.30 -1.09 6.16
CA ASP A 26 -6.91 -0.36 5.05
C ASP A 26 -6.31 1.05 4.95
N PRO A 27 -5.83 1.48 3.77
CA PRO A 27 -5.26 2.81 3.60
C PRO A 27 -6.31 3.94 3.66
N PHE A 28 -7.60 3.62 3.54
CA PHE A 28 -8.72 4.57 3.57
C PHE A 28 -9.43 4.64 4.94
N GLY A 29 -8.95 3.88 5.94
CA GLY A 29 -9.42 3.93 7.32
C GLY A 29 -10.53 2.93 7.66
N ALA A 30 -10.90 2.02 6.75
CA ALA A 30 -11.87 0.97 7.06
C ALA A 30 -11.31 -0.07 8.04
N ALA A 31 -12.18 -0.70 8.82
CA ALA A 31 -11.79 -1.83 9.66
C ALA A 31 -11.39 -3.03 8.79
N THR A 32 -10.28 -3.67 9.15
CA THR A 32 -9.84 -4.93 8.53
C THR A 32 -10.17 -6.11 9.42
N ARG A 33 -10.21 -7.29 8.83
CA ARG A 33 -10.30 -8.55 9.59
C ARG A 33 -9.03 -8.77 10.42
N PRO A 34 -9.11 -9.55 11.52
CA PRO A 34 -7.93 -10.06 12.20
C PRO A 34 -7.00 -10.79 11.22
N VAL A 35 -5.70 -10.71 11.45
CA VAL A 35 -4.72 -11.48 10.66
C VAL A 35 -4.91 -12.96 10.96
N GLU A 36 -5.01 -13.78 9.92
CA GLU A 36 -5.20 -15.22 10.02
C GLU A 36 -3.90 -15.96 9.65
N ALA A 37 -3.80 -17.21 10.08
CA ALA A 37 -2.72 -18.11 9.66
C ALA A 37 -2.85 -18.46 8.17
N VAL A 38 -1.74 -18.63 7.48
CA VAL A 38 -1.70 -18.96 6.04
C VAL A 38 -0.71 -20.10 5.80
N GLY A 39 -1.23 -21.28 5.46
CA GLY A 39 -0.40 -22.48 5.30
C GLY A 39 0.28 -22.85 6.62
N GLU A 40 1.60 -22.94 6.59
CA GLU A 40 2.44 -23.23 7.77
C GLU A 40 2.73 -21.99 8.63
N LEU A 41 2.39 -20.79 8.15
CA LEU A 41 2.64 -19.54 8.89
C LEU A 41 1.50 -19.29 9.87
N SER A 42 1.84 -19.17 11.15
CA SER A 42 0.93 -18.67 12.18
C SER A 42 0.48 -17.23 11.89
N ALA A 43 -0.63 -16.80 12.49
CA ALA A 43 -1.11 -15.43 12.37
C ALA A 43 -0.05 -14.39 12.82
N ALA A 44 0.77 -14.74 13.83
CA ALA A 44 1.86 -13.87 14.30
C ALA A 44 2.97 -13.73 13.26
N GLU A 45 3.34 -14.81 12.58
CA GLU A 45 4.33 -14.79 11.49
C GLU A 45 3.82 -14.02 10.28
N VAL A 46 2.56 -14.21 9.89
CA VAL A 46 1.94 -13.41 8.82
C VAL A 46 1.94 -11.93 9.20
N ALA A 47 1.56 -11.58 10.43
CA ALA A 47 1.58 -10.20 10.90
C ALA A 47 2.99 -9.60 10.90
N PHE A 48 4.00 -10.39 11.26
CA PHE A 48 5.41 -9.99 11.22
C PHE A 48 5.88 -9.72 9.80
N HIS A 49 5.68 -10.66 8.87
CA HIS A 49 6.16 -10.53 7.50
C HIS A 49 5.42 -9.45 6.70
N THR A 50 4.16 -9.18 7.01
CA THR A 50 3.38 -8.11 6.35
C THR A 50 3.63 -6.72 6.92
N ALA A 51 4.35 -6.58 8.05
CA ALA A 51 4.48 -5.32 8.78
C ALA A 51 5.03 -4.15 7.92
N SER A 52 6.05 -4.40 7.10
CA SER A 52 6.64 -3.37 6.24
C SER A 52 5.68 -2.96 5.10
N ALA A 53 5.06 -3.94 4.44
CA ALA A 53 4.11 -3.72 3.36
C ALA A 53 2.83 -3.02 3.84
N ARG A 54 2.34 -3.36 5.04
CA ARG A 54 1.17 -2.75 5.69
C ARG A 54 1.29 -1.22 5.79
N ARG A 55 2.50 -0.71 6.00
CA ARG A 55 2.76 0.73 6.09
C ARG A 55 2.43 1.46 4.78
N TYR A 56 2.74 0.83 3.65
CA TYR A 56 2.53 1.42 2.32
C TYR A 56 1.19 1.05 1.70
N GLY A 57 0.54 -0.03 2.17
CA GLY A 57 -0.67 -0.58 1.57
C GLY A 57 -0.36 -1.30 0.25
N PHE A 58 -1.38 -1.90 -0.35
CA PHE A 58 -1.23 -2.62 -1.61
C PHE A 58 -1.21 -1.65 -2.80
N HIS A 59 -0.14 -1.67 -3.57
CA HIS A 59 0.08 -0.73 -4.66
C HIS A 59 1.04 -1.28 -5.71
N ALA A 60 0.99 -0.71 -6.92
CA ALA A 60 1.99 -0.92 -7.96
C ALA A 60 2.92 0.30 -8.06
N THR A 61 4.21 0.07 -8.29
CA THR A 61 5.17 1.16 -8.54
C THR A 61 5.13 1.55 -10.01
N LEU A 62 4.64 2.75 -10.31
CA LEU A 62 4.71 3.33 -11.65
C LEU A 62 6.05 4.05 -11.87
N LYS A 63 6.52 4.78 -10.85
CA LYS A 63 7.83 5.42 -10.85
C LYS A 63 8.48 5.37 -9.47
N ALA A 64 9.64 4.73 -9.41
CA ALA A 64 10.46 4.63 -8.21
C ALA A 64 10.92 6.02 -7.72
N PRO A 65 11.33 6.16 -6.44
CA PRO A 65 11.60 7.46 -5.85
C PRO A 65 12.66 8.30 -6.57
N PHE A 66 12.27 9.47 -7.08
CA PHE A 66 13.06 10.38 -7.91
C PHE A 66 13.08 11.82 -7.34
N ARG A 67 13.92 12.70 -7.90
CA ARG A 67 13.86 14.15 -7.68
C ARG A 67 13.23 14.81 -8.90
N LEU A 68 12.45 15.88 -8.69
CA LEU A 68 11.93 16.68 -9.79
C LEU A 68 13.08 17.28 -10.61
N ALA A 69 12.83 17.51 -11.90
CA ALA A 69 13.70 18.35 -12.72
C ALA A 69 13.72 19.78 -12.13
N SER A 70 14.80 20.51 -12.39
CA SER A 70 15.01 21.85 -11.80
C SER A 70 13.94 22.87 -12.20
N ASN A 71 13.27 22.66 -13.32
CA ASN A 71 12.22 23.52 -13.87
C ASN A 71 10.79 23.01 -13.60
N GLU A 72 10.63 21.98 -12.77
CA GLU A 72 9.33 21.37 -12.45
C GLU A 72 8.88 21.68 -11.01
N THR A 73 7.58 21.64 -10.79
CA THR A 73 6.97 21.87 -9.47
C THR A 73 6.17 20.67 -9.00
N GLU A 74 5.95 20.54 -7.68
CA GLU A 74 5.09 19.47 -7.16
C GLU A 74 3.66 19.57 -7.70
N ALA A 75 3.16 20.79 -7.98
CA ALA A 75 1.84 20.99 -8.56
C ALA A 75 1.68 20.29 -9.91
N ALA A 76 2.74 20.22 -10.72
CA ALA A 76 2.72 19.52 -12.00
C ALA A 76 2.58 17.99 -11.89
N LEU A 77 2.73 17.40 -10.69
CA LEU A 77 2.48 15.98 -10.45
C LEU A 77 1.00 15.66 -10.18
N ARG A 78 0.17 16.68 -9.89
CA ARG A 78 -1.24 16.50 -9.56
C ARG A 78 -2.04 16.72 -10.85
N ALA A 79 -2.56 15.63 -11.41
CA ALA A 79 -3.54 15.68 -12.50
C ALA A 79 -4.89 16.19 -11.98
#